data_AF-A0A0K8S998-F1
#
_entry.id   AF-A0A0K8S998-F1
#
_cell.length_a   1.000
_cell.length_b   1.000
_cell.length_c   1.000
_cell.angle_alpha   90.00
_cell.angle_beta   90.00
_cell.angle_gamma   90.00
#
_symmetry.space_group_name_H-M   'P 1'
#
loop_
_entity.id
_entity.type
_entity.pdbx_description
1 polymer ?
#
loop_
_entity_poly.entity_id
_entity_poly.type
_entity_poly.pdbx_seq_one_letter_code
_entity_poly.pdbx_strand_id
1 'polypeptide(L)'
;MPYHRNSVHSNGYSPDGQQGRDESPTYVMEHLATFTVSKETGIVYPADGMRRLLQLEKTNGIWSQKMQLRLDKNLVLIIDNETGDIMEKFPAALIQEPTAFSSTDPMEIYDNILVFIVGDDRPNSHSEMHIFQCQKTSAQEIVEDLKQLRLGKPLNHRGHIPPPPPSPPPEPPLNGVNVREQVSVFNAVSQSERRGGSDAGVGNHDDESSSTSSEKYGRDVTTLNHCFDDIEKFIARLQHSAAASRELERRKMNRKSKKKDMGDGLLTMRAKPPPELEFVDIFQKFKLSFILLAKLKHHIHDPNAPELVHFLFTPLALIVDASHDTKYAQNLPAKVIAPLLTQEAINLLMNCVTSKETELWHSLGDAWLIPKEQWKGKSLRIDLYSWMVGPLIMPLLMK
;
A
#
# COMPACT_ATOMS: atom_id res chain seq x y z
N MET A 1 -35.57 -47.10 -57.78
CA MET A 1 -36.46 -45.92 -57.68
C MET A 1 -37.48 -46.20 -56.58
N PRO A 2 -37.79 -45.29 -55.63
CA PRO A 2 -37.15 -44.03 -55.19
C PRO A 2 -36.69 -44.11 -53.70
N TYR A 3 -35.62 -43.43 -53.26
CA TYR A 3 -35.56 -42.07 -52.68
C TYR A 3 -36.74 -41.65 -51.78
N HIS A 4 -36.49 -41.42 -50.48
CA HIS A 4 -36.57 -40.07 -49.91
C HIS A 4 -35.84 -39.94 -48.56
N ARG A 5 -35.12 -38.82 -48.50
CA ARG A 5 -34.30 -38.22 -47.45
C ARG A 5 -35.21 -37.45 -46.49
N ASN A 6 -34.92 -37.45 -45.19
CA ASN A 6 -35.08 -36.25 -44.37
C ASN A 6 -34.13 -36.25 -43.17
N SER A 7 -33.44 -35.12 -43.06
CA SER A 7 -32.50 -34.69 -42.03
C SER A 7 -33.26 -34.02 -40.90
N VAL A 8 -32.91 -34.30 -39.64
CA VAL A 8 -32.86 -33.28 -38.57
C VAL A 8 -31.73 -33.64 -37.62
N HIS A 9 -30.85 -32.67 -37.36
CA HIS A 9 -29.74 -32.74 -36.42
C HIS A 9 -30.29 -32.85 -34.99
N SER A 10 -29.92 -33.91 -34.27
CA SER A 10 -30.12 -34.01 -32.82
C SER A 10 -28.85 -33.51 -32.14
N ASN A 11 -28.93 -32.31 -31.56
CA ASN A 11 -27.91 -31.78 -30.67
C ASN A 11 -27.80 -32.69 -29.44
N GLY A 12 -26.65 -33.35 -29.30
CA GLY A 12 -26.26 -34.08 -28.12
C GLY A 12 -26.12 -33.12 -26.94
N TYR A 13 -27.04 -33.24 -25.98
CA TYR A 13 -26.94 -32.61 -24.67
C TYR A 13 -26.13 -33.54 -23.77
N SER A 14 -24.82 -33.28 -23.64
CA SER A 14 -24.00 -33.85 -22.57
C SER A 14 -24.17 -32.98 -21.33
N PRO A 15 -24.54 -33.52 -20.17
CA PRO A 15 -24.70 -32.73 -18.96
C PRO A 15 -23.35 -32.62 -18.25
N ASP A 16 -22.45 -31.78 -18.76
CA ASP A 16 -21.33 -31.28 -17.94
C ASP A 16 -21.82 -30.05 -17.18
N GLY A 17 -22.50 -30.33 -16.07
CA GLY A 17 -22.75 -29.34 -15.04
C GLY A 17 -21.43 -28.94 -14.39
N GLN A 18 -20.77 -27.91 -14.92
CA GLN A 18 -19.86 -27.10 -14.13
C GLN A 18 -20.67 -26.53 -12.97
N GLN A 19 -20.56 -27.19 -11.80
CA GLN A 19 -20.92 -26.62 -10.51
C GLN A 19 -20.29 -25.24 -10.43
N GLY A 20 -21.12 -24.20 -10.48
CA GLY A 20 -20.72 -22.86 -10.11
C GLY A 20 -20.07 -22.94 -8.73
N ARG A 21 -18.79 -22.58 -8.67
CA ARG A 21 -18.05 -22.48 -7.43
C ARG A 21 -18.75 -21.42 -6.59
N ASP A 22 -19.44 -21.82 -5.52
CA ASP A 22 -19.93 -20.89 -4.49
C ASP A 22 -18.71 -20.09 -4.00
N GLU A 23 -18.52 -18.88 -4.51
CA GLU A 23 -17.44 -18.01 -4.07
C GLU A 23 -17.83 -17.43 -2.71
N SER A 24 -17.26 -18.00 -1.65
CA SER A 24 -17.40 -17.53 -0.27
C SER A 24 -17.25 -16.00 -0.16
N PRO A 25 -18.14 -15.28 0.57
CA PRO A 25 -18.05 -13.83 0.68
C PRO A 25 -16.66 -13.39 1.15
N THR A 26 -16.04 -12.49 0.39
CA THR A 26 -14.68 -12.00 0.63
C THR A 26 -14.67 -10.48 0.61
N TYR A 27 -14.17 -9.88 1.69
CA TYR A 27 -14.14 -8.43 1.89
C TYR A 27 -12.70 -7.94 1.98
N VAL A 28 -12.35 -6.93 1.19
CA VAL A 28 -11.05 -6.26 1.26
C VAL A 28 -11.10 -5.20 2.37
N MET A 29 -10.12 -5.25 3.27
CA MET A 29 -10.04 -4.38 4.45
C MET A 29 -8.59 -4.09 4.82
N GLU A 30 -8.38 -3.10 5.68
CA GLU A 30 -7.09 -2.82 6.26
C GLU A 30 -7.09 -3.23 7.73
N HIS A 31 -6.16 -4.10 8.10
CA HIS A 31 -5.97 -4.46 9.49
C HIS A 31 -5.21 -3.37 10.21
N LEU A 32 -5.79 -2.84 11.29
CA LEU A 32 -5.22 -1.71 12.05
C LEU A 32 -4.46 -2.20 13.28
N ALA A 33 -5.10 -3.03 14.11
CA ALA A 33 -4.49 -3.51 15.36
C ALA A 33 -5.01 -4.88 15.81
N THR A 34 -4.20 -5.54 16.63
CA THR A 34 -4.62 -6.67 17.45
C THR A 34 -4.21 -6.42 18.89
N PHE A 35 -5.15 -6.55 19.82
CA PHE A 35 -4.91 -6.39 21.25
C PHE A 35 -5.25 -7.65 22.01
N THR A 36 -4.44 -7.98 23.00
CA THR A 36 -4.79 -9.00 23.99
C THR A 36 -5.93 -8.46 24.85
N VAL A 37 -7.04 -9.19 24.95
CA VAL A 37 -8.15 -8.86 25.84
C VAL A 37 -7.75 -9.22 27.27
N SER A 38 -7.62 -8.21 28.12
CA SER A 38 -7.26 -8.40 29.53
C SER A 38 -7.77 -7.24 30.37
N LYS A 39 -8.40 -7.58 31.50
CA LYS A 39 -8.84 -6.62 32.52
C LYS A 39 -7.68 -5.79 33.06
N GLU A 40 -6.47 -6.36 33.15
CA GLU A 40 -5.28 -5.66 33.62
C GLU A 40 -4.87 -4.52 32.69
N THR A 41 -5.01 -4.73 31.38
CA THR A 41 -4.70 -3.72 30.36
C THR A 41 -5.83 -2.75 30.09
N GLY A 42 -7.01 -2.96 30.69
CA GLY A 42 -8.21 -2.14 30.45
C GLY A 42 -8.82 -2.31 29.05
N ILE A 43 -8.46 -3.38 28.33
CA ILE A 43 -9.00 -3.72 27.01
C ILE A 43 -9.90 -4.94 27.19
N VAL A 44 -11.21 -4.70 27.29
CA VAL A 44 -12.20 -5.76 27.52
C VAL A 44 -13.24 -5.79 26.41
N TYR A 45 -13.75 -4.63 26.02
CA TYR A 45 -14.82 -4.51 25.01
C TYR A 45 -14.33 -3.78 23.75
N PRO A 46 -15.00 -3.93 22.60
CA PRO A 46 -14.64 -3.25 21.34
C PRO A 46 -14.39 -1.74 21.48
N ALA A 47 -15.17 -1.05 22.33
CA ALA A 47 -14.99 0.38 22.59
C ALA A 47 -13.65 0.71 23.27
N ASP A 48 -13.14 -0.17 24.15
CA ASP A 48 -11.82 0.00 24.76
C ASP A 48 -10.71 -0.12 23.71
N GLY A 49 -10.87 -1.05 22.76
CA GLY A 49 -9.99 -1.22 21.62
C GLY A 49 -9.92 0.03 20.75
N MET A 50 -11.07 0.61 20.41
CA MET A 50 -11.13 1.87 19.65
C MET A 50 -10.45 3.02 20.39
N ARG A 51 -10.70 3.17 21.70
CA ARG A 51 -10.02 4.18 22.52
C ARG A 51 -8.50 3.99 22.50
N ARG A 52 -8.02 2.75 22.61
CA ARG A 52 -6.58 2.44 22.58
C ARG A 52 -5.98 2.70 21.19
N LEU A 53 -6.70 2.35 20.13
CA LEU A 53 -6.29 2.59 18.74
C LEU A 53 -6.09 4.09 18.49
N LEU A 54 -7.06 4.93 18.84
CA LEU A 54 -6.98 6.38 18.69
C LEU A 54 -5.85 7.00 19.53
N GLN A 55 -5.49 6.39 20.66
CA GLN A 55 -4.33 6.81 21.45
C GLN A 55 -3.02 6.48 20.73
N LEU A 56 -2.91 5.28 20.15
CA LEU A 56 -1.71 4.85 19.41
C LEU A 56 -1.47 5.72 18.17
N GLU A 57 -2.54 6.09 17.47
CA GLU A 57 -2.46 7.01 16.33
C GLU A 57 -1.74 8.31 16.68
N LYS A 58 -2.05 8.87 17.85
CA LYS A 58 -1.48 10.14 18.30
C LYS A 58 -0.02 10.06 18.76
N THR A 59 0.46 8.88 19.15
CA THR A 59 1.78 8.75 19.76
C THR A 59 2.80 8.07 18.86
N ASN A 60 2.41 7.01 18.17
CA ASN A 60 3.33 6.13 17.45
C ASN A 60 2.93 5.92 15.98
N GLY A 61 1.77 6.45 15.57
CA GLY A 61 1.12 6.07 14.33
C GLY A 61 0.60 4.64 14.37
N ILE A 62 -0.24 4.31 13.39
CA ILE A 62 -0.72 2.96 13.14
C ILE A 62 -0.24 2.51 11.78
N TRP A 63 0.39 1.34 11.74
CA TRP A 63 0.67 0.67 10.49
C TRP A 63 -0.52 -0.19 10.09
N SER A 64 -1.24 0.24 9.06
CA SER A 64 -2.31 -0.52 8.45
C SER A 64 -1.76 -1.52 7.43
N GLN A 65 -2.39 -2.70 7.36
CA GLN A 65 -2.01 -3.74 6.39
C GLN A 65 -3.23 -4.22 5.63
N LYS A 66 -3.19 -4.14 4.30
CA LYS A 66 -4.28 -4.58 3.43
C LYS A 66 -4.44 -6.11 3.46
N MET A 67 -5.67 -6.57 3.69
CA MET A 67 -6.03 -7.98 3.85
C MET A 67 -7.40 -8.26 3.23
N GLN A 68 -7.73 -9.56 3.14
CA GLN A 68 -9.05 -10.04 2.79
C GLN A 68 -9.61 -10.85 3.96
N LEU A 69 -10.86 -10.56 4.35
CA LEU A 69 -11.63 -11.40 5.27
C LEU A 69 -12.61 -12.22 4.45
N ARG A 70 -12.49 -13.55 4.52
CA ARG A 70 -13.37 -14.48 3.81
C ARG A 70 -14.20 -15.31 4.79
N LEU A 71 -15.50 -15.38 4.55
CA LEU A 71 -16.44 -16.18 5.34
C LEU A 71 -16.67 -17.51 4.61
N ASP A 72 -15.91 -18.55 4.97
CA ASP A 72 -15.95 -19.86 4.32
C ASP A 72 -16.52 -20.93 5.27
N LYS A 73 -17.71 -21.46 4.95
CA LYS A 73 -18.43 -22.46 5.75
C LYS A 73 -18.69 -21.99 7.18
N ASN A 74 -17.91 -22.45 8.16
CA ASN A 74 -17.98 -22.04 9.56
C ASN A 74 -16.65 -21.40 10.02
N LEU A 75 -15.88 -20.85 9.09
CA LEU A 75 -14.58 -20.24 9.32
C LEU A 75 -14.57 -18.79 8.84
N VAL A 76 -13.95 -17.93 9.65
CA VAL A 76 -13.50 -16.61 9.25
C VAL A 76 -12.01 -16.73 8.91
N LEU A 77 -11.68 -16.53 7.64
CA LEU A 77 -10.32 -16.61 7.12
C LEU A 77 -9.77 -15.20 6.97
N ILE A 78 -8.58 -14.95 7.51
CA ILE A 78 -7.81 -13.73 7.21
C ILE A 78 -6.74 -14.10 6.19
N ILE A 79 -6.75 -13.43 5.06
CA ILE A 79 -5.93 -13.75 3.89
C ILE A 79 -5.09 -12.52 3.55
N ASP A 80 -3.81 -12.73 3.28
CA ASP A 80 -2.94 -11.67 2.81
C ASP A 80 -3.35 -11.21 1.40
N ASN A 81 -3.47 -9.90 1.18
CA ASN A 81 -4.01 -9.39 -0.08
C ASN A 81 -3.01 -9.51 -1.25
N GLU A 82 -1.71 -9.55 -1.00
CA GLU A 82 -0.68 -9.59 -2.05
C GLU A 82 -0.37 -11.03 -2.48
N THR A 83 -0.19 -11.92 -1.50
CA THR A 83 0.22 -13.31 -1.74
C THR A 83 -0.96 -14.27 -1.87
N GLY A 84 -2.12 -13.92 -1.30
CA GLY A 84 -3.27 -14.81 -1.22
C GLY A 84 -3.13 -15.92 -0.17
N ASP A 85 -2.06 -15.88 0.65
CA ASP A 85 -1.84 -16.87 1.70
C ASP A 85 -2.83 -16.70 2.85
N ILE A 86 -3.35 -17.81 3.38
CA ILE A 86 -4.26 -17.80 4.55
C ILE A 86 -3.44 -17.63 5.83
N MET A 87 -3.64 -16.51 6.53
CA MET A 87 -2.91 -16.13 7.73
C MET A 87 -3.51 -16.68 9.00
N GLU A 88 -4.82 -16.50 9.15
CA GLU A 88 -5.60 -16.94 10.30
C GLU A 88 -6.84 -17.70 9.85
N LYS A 89 -7.25 -18.65 10.70
CA LYS A 89 -8.47 -19.43 10.53
C LYS A 89 -9.21 -19.43 11.86
N PHE A 90 -10.22 -18.57 11.98
CA PHE A 90 -11.03 -18.49 13.18
C PHE A 90 -12.31 -19.31 13.00
N PRO A 91 -12.57 -20.32 13.83
CA PRO A 91 -13.89 -20.90 13.92
C PRO A 91 -14.91 -19.82 14.23
N ALA A 92 -16.01 -19.75 13.46
CA ALA A 92 -17.06 -18.76 13.66
C ALA A 92 -17.59 -18.79 15.10
N ALA A 93 -17.67 -19.99 15.71
CA ALA A 93 -18.08 -20.17 17.10
C ALA A 93 -17.22 -19.41 18.12
N LEU A 94 -15.94 -19.15 17.82
CA LEU A 94 -15.03 -18.41 18.70
C LEU A 94 -15.09 -16.89 18.48
N ILE A 95 -15.77 -16.42 17.43
CA ILE A 95 -15.98 -14.99 17.22
C ILE A 95 -17.00 -14.47 18.23
N GLN A 96 -16.62 -13.41 18.94
CA GLN A 96 -17.39 -12.74 19.98
C GLN A 96 -17.49 -11.25 19.65
N GLU A 97 -18.61 -10.65 20.05
CA GLU A 97 -18.86 -9.20 19.95
C GLU A 97 -18.50 -8.53 18.60
N PRO A 98 -18.91 -9.08 17.43
CA PRO A 98 -18.71 -8.39 16.16
C PRO A 98 -19.47 -7.06 16.21
N THR A 99 -18.72 -5.97 16.08
CA THR A 99 -19.16 -4.59 16.31
C THR A 99 -18.67 -3.71 15.17
N ALA A 100 -19.55 -2.84 14.69
CA ALA A 100 -19.22 -1.85 13.68
C ALA A 100 -19.18 -0.47 14.32
N PHE A 101 -18.13 0.30 14.03
CA PHE A 101 -18.04 1.71 14.34
C PHE A 101 -18.04 2.48 13.02
N SER A 102 -18.89 3.49 12.93
CA SER A 102 -18.92 4.42 11.82
C SER A 102 -18.92 5.84 12.35
N SER A 103 -18.31 6.72 11.59
CA SER A 103 -18.27 8.15 11.83
C SER A 103 -18.96 8.88 10.71
N THR A 104 -19.70 9.92 11.06
CA THR A 104 -20.26 10.87 10.08
C THR A 104 -19.41 12.12 9.95
N ASP A 105 -18.34 12.24 10.75
CA ASP A 105 -17.43 13.38 10.71
C ASP A 105 -16.38 13.17 9.61
N PRO A 106 -16.33 14.00 8.56
CA PRO A 106 -15.32 13.89 7.51
C PRO A 106 -13.89 14.10 8.01
N MET A 107 -13.70 14.66 9.21
CA MET A 107 -12.39 14.88 9.82
C MET A 107 -11.89 13.67 10.62
N GLU A 108 -12.74 12.68 10.91
CA GLU A 108 -12.29 11.46 11.57
C GLU A 108 -11.51 10.57 10.61
N ILE A 109 -10.32 10.18 11.05
CA ILE A 109 -9.35 9.38 10.27
C ILE A 109 -9.87 7.96 10.05
N TYR A 110 -10.68 7.45 10.99
CA TYR A 110 -11.18 6.09 11.02
C TYR A 110 -12.70 6.07 10.94
N ASP A 111 -13.20 5.62 9.79
CA ASP A 111 -14.61 5.32 9.54
C ASP A 111 -14.73 3.89 9.01
N ASN A 112 -15.94 3.33 9.08
CA ASN A 112 -16.27 2.00 8.55
C ASN A 112 -15.42 0.89 9.17
N ILE A 113 -15.34 0.89 10.51
CA ILE A 113 -14.45 0.02 11.30
C ILE A 113 -15.21 -1.21 11.78
N LEU A 114 -14.65 -2.39 11.52
CA LEU A 114 -15.08 -3.67 12.05
C LEU A 114 -14.17 -4.08 13.22
N VAL A 115 -14.79 -4.44 14.34
CA VAL A 115 -14.10 -5.01 15.51
C VAL A 115 -14.74 -6.34 15.89
N PHE A 116 -13.94 -7.34 16.19
CA PHE A 116 -14.42 -8.57 16.82
C PHE A 116 -13.37 -9.15 17.76
N ILE A 117 -13.82 -9.93 18.73
CA ILE A 117 -12.97 -10.65 19.68
C ILE A 117 -12.96 -12.13 19.29
N VAL A 118 -11.79 -12.75 19.27
CA VAL A 118 -11.62 -14.19 19.12
C VAL A 118 -11.35 -14.78 20.49
N GLY A 119 -12.31 -15.55 21.00
CA GLY A 119 -12.14 -16.32 22.23
C GLY A 119 -11.16 -17.46 22.05
N ASP A 120 -10.64 -17.99 23.16
CA ASP A 120 -9.87 -19.23 23.15
C ASP A 120 -10.34 -20.11 24.31
N ASP A 121 -10.78 -21.32 23.97
CA ASP A 121 -11.28 -22.31 24.94
C ASP A 121 -10.14 -23.03 25.68
N ARG A 122 -8.87 -22.76 25.33
CA ARG A 122 -7.71 -23.39 25.98
C ARG A 122 -7.41 -22.74 27.33
N PRO A 123 -7.14 -23.53 28.38
CA PRO A 123 -6.72 -22.99 29.67
C PRO A 123 -5.43 -22.19 29.53
N ASN A 124 -5.37 -21.02 30.18
CA ASN A 124 -4.28 -20.03 30.09
C ASN A 124 -4.08 -19.35 28.72
N SER A 125 -5.05 -19.41 27.80
CA SER A 125 -5.01 -18.60 26.59
C SER A 125 -5.74 -17.27 26.76
N HIS A 126 -5.32 -16.27 25.99
CA HIS A 126 -5.91 -14.94 26.00
C HIS A 126 -6.77 -14.75 24.76
N SER A 127 -7.93 -14.12 24.91
CA SER A 127 -8.72 -13.69 23.77
C SER A 127 -8.04 -12.53 23.05
N GLU A 128 -8.18 -12.46 21.73
CA GLU A 128 -7.58 -11.43 20.91
C GLU A 128 -8.67 -10.57 20.26
N MET A 129 -8.53 -9.25 20.37
CA MET A 129 -9.40 -8.28 19.72
C MET A 129 -8.74 -7.83 18.43
N HIS A 130 -9.46 -7.94 17.32
CA HIS A 130 -8.99 -7.54 16.00
C HIS A 130 -9.79 -6.35 15.48
N ILE A 131 -9.09 -5.34 14.96
CA ILE A 131 -9.69 -4.10 14.46
C ILE A 131 -9.30 -3.91 13.00
N PHE A 132 -10.30 -3.70 12.14
CA PHE A 132 -10.14 -3.56 10.70
C PHE A 132 -10.91 -2.35 10.17
N GLN A 133 -10.35 -1.65 9.20
CA GLN A 133 -11.05 -0.65 8.40
C GLN A 133 -11.55 -1.27 7.09
N CYS A 134 -12.86 -1.18 6.87
CA CYS A 134 -13.51 -1.77 5.70
C CYS A 134 -13.45 -0.78 4.52
N GLN A 135 -13.10 -1.27 3.32
CA GLN A 135 -12.90 -0.37 2.17
C GLN A 135 -14.18 -0.12 1.36
N LYS A 136 -14.81 -1.19 0.85
CA LYS A 136 -15.95 -1.09 -0.09
C LYS A 136 -17.29 -1.46 0.52
N THR A 137 -17.27 -2.34 1.52
CA THR A 137 -18.47 -2.89 2.17
C THR A 137 -18.64 -2.23 3.52
N SER A 138 -19.87 -1.98 3.93
CA SER A 138 -20.16 -1.44 5.26
C SER A 138 -19.77 -2.46 6.34
N ALA A 139 -19.12 -2.00 7.40
CA ALA A 139 -18.78 -2.80 8.56
C ALA A 139 -20.05 -3.39 9.22
N GLN A 140 -21.17 -2.66 9.20
CA GLN A 140 -22.45 -3.16 9.69
C GLN A 140 -22.94 -4.40 8.92
N GLU A 141 -22.77 -4.41 7.59
CA GLU A 141 -23.12 -5.57 6.77
C GLU A 141 -22.26 -6.78 7.12
N ILE A 142 -20.95 -6.57 7.26
CA ILE A 142 -20.02 -7.65 7.63
C ILE A 142 -20.30 -8.17 9.05
N VAL A 143 -20.71 -7.31 9.99
CA VAL A 143 -21.14 -7.72 11.34
C VAL A 143 -22.37 -8.62 11.27
N GLU A 144 -23.35 -8.30 10.42
CA GLU A 144 -24.53 -9.13 10.24
C GLU A 144 -24.19 -10.48 9.61
N ASP A 145 -23.32 -10.49 8.60
CA ASP A 145 -22.82 -11.73 7.99
C ASP A 145 -22.07 -12.60 9.02
N LEU A 146 -21.23 -12.00 9.88
CA LEU A 146 -20.55 -12.71 10.97
C LEU A 146 -21.55 -13.29 11.99
N LYS A 147 -22.63 -12.57 12.32
CA LYS A 147 -23.70 -13.09 13.20
C LYS A 147 -24.45 -14.25 12.55
N GLN A 148 -24.76 -14.17 11.25
CA GLN A 148 -25.40 -15.26 10.51
C GLN A 148 -24.51 -16.50 10.44
N LEU A 149 -23.21 -16.30 10.17
CA LEU A 149 -22.21 -17.36 10.15
C LEU A 149 -22.12 -18.08 11.51
N ARG A 150 -22.13 -17.33 12.62
CA ARG A 150 -22.14 -17.89 13.99
C ARG A 150 -23.37 -18.74 14.28
N LEU A 151 -24.49 -18.41 13.67
CA LEU A 151 -25.75 -19.17 13.77
C LEU A 151 -25.82 -20.34 12.78
N GLY A 152 -24.79 -20.55 11.94
CA GLY A 152 -24.77 -21.58 10.90
C GLY A 152 -25.78 -21.33 9.77
N LYS A 153 -26.21 -20.07 9.59
CA LYS A 153 -27.15 -19.69 8.53
C LYS A 153 -26.40 -19.44 7.22
N PRO A 154 -27.01 -19.75 6.06
CA PRO A 154 -26.43 -19.39 4.77
C PRO A 154 -26.31 -17.87 4.65
N LEU A 155 -25.18 -17.40 4.12
CA LEU A 155 -24.93 -15.99 3.88
C LEU A 155 -25.64 -15.56 2.59
N ASN A 156 -26.35 -14.44 2.62
CA ASN A 156 -27.06 -13.95 1.45
C ASN A 156 -26.08 -13.27 0.49
N HIS A 157 -25.68 -13.96 -0.58
CA HIS A 157 -24.95 -13.35 -1.69
C HIS A 157 -25.82 -12.33 -2.43
N ARG A 158 -25.81 -11.06 -2.02
CA ARG A 158 -26.53 -9.97 -2.70
C ARG A 158 -25.84 -9.45 -3.97
N GLY A 159 -24.98 -10.27 -4.60
CA GLY A 159 -24.37 -10.00 -5.91
C GLY A 159 -25.12 -10.63 -7.09
N HIS A 160 -26.16 -11.45 -6.85
CA HIS A 160 -26.90 -12.08 -7.93
C HIS A 160 -27.99 -11.14 -8.46
N ILE A 161 -27.77 -10.58 -9.65
CA ILE A 161 -28.86 -10.05 -10.47
C ILE A 161 -29.88 -11.19 -10.61
N PRO A 162 -31.18 -10.98 -10.31
CA PRO A 162 -32.19 -12.01 -10.55
C PRO A 162 -32.12 -12.44 -12.02
N PRO A 163 -32.36 -13.73 -12.35
CA PRO A 163 -32.43 -14.14 -13.73
C PRO A 163 -33.42 -13.23 -14.47
N PRO A 164 -33.11 -12.78 -15.70
CA PRO A 164 -34.00 -11.90 -16.44
C PRO A 164 -35.38 -12.54 -16.53
N PRO A 165 -36.47 -11.76 -16.42
CA PRO A 165 -37.82 -12.30 -16.56
C PRO A 165 -37.92 -13.08 -17.88
N PRO A 166 -38.64 -14.21 -17.94
CA PRO A 166 -38.75 -15.06 -19.13
C PRO A 166 -39.47 -14.38 -20.32
N SER A 167 -39.96 -13.16 -20.13
CA SER A 167 -40.56 -12.34 -21.18
C SER A 167 -39.50 -11.45 -21.84
N PRO A 168 -39.41 -11.41 -23.19
CA PRO A 168 -38.59 -10.43 -23.87
C PRO A 168 -39.03 -9.01 -23.47
N PRO A 169 -38.09 -8.05 -23.36
CA PRO A 169 -38.41 -6.67 -23.02
C PRO A 169 -39.44 -6.10 -24.01
N PRO A 170 -40.41 -5.28 -23.55
CA PRO A 170 -41.37 -4.62 -24.44
C PRO A 170 -40.65 -3.81 -25.51
N GLU A 171 -41.19 -3.81 -26.73
CA GLU A 171 -40.64 -2.99 -27.83
C GLU A 171 -40.66 -1.49 -27.43
N PRO A 172 -39.56 -0.76 -27.69
CA PRO A 172 -39.51 0.66 -27.38
C PRO A 172 -40.57 1.42 -28.20
N PRO A 173 -41.17 2.48 -27.64
CA PRO A 173 -42.14 3.29 -28.36
C PRO A 173 -41.49 3.89 -29.63
N LEU A 174 -42.22 3.82 -30.75
CA LEU A 174 -41.79 4.25 -32.09
C LEU A 174 -41.42 5.75 -32.19
N ASN A 175 -41.58 6.54 -31.12
CA ASN A 175 -41.24 7.96 -31.05
C ASN A 175 -40.18 8.25 -29.96
N GLY A 176 -39.08 7.50 -29.96
CA GLY A 176 -37.93 7.72 -29.09
C GLY A 176 -37.01 8.83 -29.63
N VAL A 177 -36.97 9.96 -28.90
CA VAL A 177 -36.15 11.16 -29.11
C VAL A 177 -34.68 10.81 -29.39
N ASN A 178 -34.08 11.45 -30.40
CA ASN A 178 -32.70 11.21 -30.83
C ASN A 178 -31.69 11.69 -29.76
N VAL A 179 -31.25 10.77 -28.90
CA VAL A 179 -30.30 11.00 -27.80
C VAL A 179 -28.99 11.63 -28.30
N ARG A 180 -28.64 11.45 -29.59
CA ARG A 180 -27.44 12.05 -30.20
C ARG A 180 -27.52 13.58 -30.30
N GLU A 181 -28.71 14.14 -30.39
CA GLU A 181 -28.94 15.58 -30.60
C GLU A 181 -28.89 16.37 -29.27
N GLN A 182 -29.23 15.74 -28.14
CA GLN A 182 -29.10 16.37 -26.81
C GLN A 182 -27.66 16.39 -26.28
N VAL A 183 -26.80 15.45 -26.71
CA VAL A 183 -25.38 15.43 -26.34
C VAL A 183 -24.60 16.52 -27.09
N SER A 184 -25.02 16.91 -28.30
CA SER A 184 -24.42 18.03 -29.04
C SER A 184 -24.71 19.41 -28.43
N VAL A 185 -25.84 19.59 -27.75
CA VAL A 185 -26.19 20.86 -27.10
C VAL A 185 -25.41 21.05 -25.78
N PHE A 186 -25.17 19.97 -25.02
CA PHE A 186 -24.44 20.06 -23.75
C PHE A 186 -22.93 20.35 -23.93
N ASN A 187 -22.34 19.86 -25.02
CA ASN A 187 -20.94 20.16 -25.39
C ASN A 187 -20.74 21.56 -26.01
N ALA A 188 -21.81 22.21 -26.51
CA ALA A 188 -21.74 23.56 -27.07
C ALA A 188 -21.78 24.66 -25.99
N VAL A 189 -22.41 24.40 -24.83
CA VAL A 189 -22.53 25.36 -23.72
C VAL A 189 -21.26 25.43 -22.85
N SER A 190 -20.39 24.41 -22.93
CA SER A 190 -19.13 24.34 -22.18
C SER A 190 -17.92 24.97 -22.89
N GLN A 191 -18.10 25.54 -24.10
CA GLN A 191 -17.03 26.21 -24.87
C GLN A 191 -17.26 27.71 -25.13
N SER A 192 -18.28 28.34 -24.54
CA SER A 192 -18.62 29.75 -24.79
C SER A 192 -18.24 30.76 -23.69
N GLU A 193 -17.45 30.42 -22.67
CA GLU A 193 -17.05 31.37 -21.60
C GLU A 193 -15.56 31.76 -21.55
N ARG A 194 -14.77 31.51 -22.61
CA ARG A 194 -13.38 32.03 -22.64
C ARG A 194 -12.97 32.53 -24.01
N ARG A 195 -13.58 33.63 -24.48
CA ARG A 195 -12.99 34.53 -25.49
C ARG A 195 -13.76 35.85 -25.61
N GLY A 196 -13.11 36.96 -25.22
CA GLY A 196 -13.41 38.29 -25.72
C GLY A 196 -13.55 39.37 -24.64
N GLY A 197 -12.53 40.22 -24.50
CA GLY A 197 -12.62 41.42 -23.68
C GLY A 197 -11.28 42.11 -23.43
N SER A 198 -10.60 42.55 -24.48
CA SER A 198 -9.49 43.49 -24.41
C SER A 198 -10.03 44.92 -24.41
N ASP A 199 -9.72 45.73 -23.39
CA ASP A 199 -9.42 47.15 -23.59
C ASP A 199 -8.43 47.67 -22.54
N ALA A 200 -7.55 48.55 -23.00
CA ALA A 200 -6.29 48.93 -22.41
C ALA A 200 -6.43 50.01 -21.32
N GLY A 201 -5.66 49.84 -20.24
CA GLY A 201 -5.32 50.88 -19.29
C GLY A 201 -3.82 50.87 -19.05
N VAL A 202 -3.12 51.85 -19.63
CA VAL A 202 -1.68 52.06 -19.58
C VAL A 202 -1.20 52.35 -18.15
N GLY A 203 -0.16 51.64 -17.67
CA GLY A 203 0.62 52.07 -16.50
C GLY A 203 1.48 50.99 -15.83
N ASN A 204 2.80 51.08 -16.03
CA ASN A 204 3.93 50.50 -15.26
C ASN A 204 4.11 48.96 -15.27
N HIS A 205 5.09 48.43 -16.01
CA HIS A 205 6.54 48.25 -15.69
C HIS A 205 6.80 47.16 -14.64
N ASP A 206 7.39 46.06 -15.13
CA ASP A 206 8.19 45.02 -14.45
C ASP A 206 7.60 44.28 -13.24
N ASP A 207 7.04 43.07 -13.43
CA ASP A 207 7.03 42.01 -12.37
C ASP A 207 6.53 40.59 -12.77
N GLU A 208 6.49 40.21 -14.05
CA GLU A 208 5.98 38.87 -14.47
C GLU A 208 7.01 37.72 -14.31
N SER A 209 8.28 38.05 -14.06
CA SER A 209 9.36 37.06 -13.87
C SER A 209 9.40 36.47 -12.44
N SER A 210 8.92 37.21 -11.44
CA SER A 210 9.02 36.86 -10.02
C SER A 210 7.99 35.80 -9.59
N SER A 211 6.77 35.87 -10.12
CA SER A 211 5.65 34.96 -9.79
C SER A 211 5.96 33.51 -10.16
N THR A 212 6.51 33.27 -11.35
CA THR A 212 6.80 31.92 -11.86
C THR A 212 7.94 31.21 -11.11
N SER A 213 8.92 31.97 -10.61
CA SER A 213 10.05 31.43 -9.84
C SER A 213 9.65 31.11 -8.39
N SER A 214 8.85 31.98 -7.75
CA SER A 214 8.30 31.74 -6.41
C SER A 214 7.42 30.50 -6.34
N GLU A 215 6.52 30.31 -7.32
CA GLU A 215 5.69 29.09 -7.43
C GLU A 215 6.52 27.83 -7.62
N LYS A 216 7.62 27.91 -8.37
CA LYS A 216 8.51 26.77 -8.62
C LYS A 216 9.19 26.30 -7.34
N TYR A 217 9.71 27.23 -6.52
CA TYR A 217 10.31 26.89 -5.22
C TYR A 217 9.25 26.39 -4.23
N GLY A 218 8.04 26.93 -4.25
CA GLY A 218 6.92 26.42 -3.46
C GLY A 218 6.63 24.94 -3.74
N ARG A 219 6.55 24.55 -5.01
CA ARG A 219 6.36 23.13 -5.41
C ARG A 219 7.52 22.23 -4.97
N ASP A 220 8.75 22.70 -5.08
CA ASP A 220 9.94 21.95 -4.63
C ASP A 220 9.91 21.72 -3.11
N VAL A 221 9.53 22.73 -2.31
CA VAL A 221 9.40 22.61 -0.85
C VAL A 221 8.29 21.63 -0.47
N THR A 222 7.13 21.70 -1.11
CA THR A 222 6.05 20.71 -0.89
C THR A 222 6.52 19.29 -1.21
N THR A 223 7.25 19.11 -2.31
CA THR A 223 7.79 17.80 -2.69
C THR A 223 8.83 17.29 -1.68
N LEU A 224 9.70 18.17 -1.18
CA LEU A 224 10.69 17.83 -0.15
C LEU A 224 10.01 17.36 1.14
N ASN A 225 8.98 18.08 1.60
CA ASN A 225 8.24 17.71 2.80
C ASN A 225 7.54 16.35 2.64
N HIS A 226 6.94 16.08 1.48
CA HIS A 226 6.38 14.75 1.21
C HIS A 226 7.44 13.64 1.22
N CYS A 227 8.66 13.91 0.76
CA CYS A 227 9.74 12.94 0.88
C CYS A 227 10.09 12.67 2.35
N PHE A 228 10.10 13.70 3.21
CA PHE A 228 10.34 13.54 4.65
C PHE A 228 9.23 12.74 5.32
N ASP A 229 7.96 13.08 5.05
CA ASP A 229 6.80 12.36 5.58
C ASP A 229 6.87 10.86 5.23
N ASP A 230 7.23 10.54 3.99
CA ASP A 230 7.31 9.16 3.53
C ASP A 230 8.51 8.40 4.13
N ILE A 231 9.64 9.07 4.32
CA ILE A 231 10.80 8.50 5.04
C ILE A 231 10.41 8.21 6.50
N GLU A 232 9.74 9.14 7.18
CA GLU A 232 9.29 8.97 8.56
C GLU A 232 8.29 7.82 8.70
N LYS A 233 7.28 7.77 7.81
CA LYS A 233 6.31 6.65 7.76
C LYS A 233 7.01 5.31 7.55
N PHE A 234 8.04 5.25 6.71
CA PHE A 234 8.77 4.02 6.48
C PHE A 234 9.57 3.57 7.71
N ILE A 235 10.19 4.51 8.44
CA ILE A 235 10.87 4.21 9.71
C ILE A 235 9.88 3.68 10.74
N ALA A 236 8.72 4.32 10.88
CA ALA A 236 7.66 3.84 11.78
C ALA A 236 7.26 2.40 11.41
N ARG A 237 7.08 2.10 10.12
CA ARG A 237 6.80 0.74 9.64
C ARG A 237 7.90 -0.26 9.99
N LEU A 238 9.18 0.11 9.83
CA LEU A 238 10.31 -0.73 10.24
C LEU A 238 10.27 -1.03 11.74
N GLN A 239 10.01 -0.01 12.56
CA GLN A 239 9.92 -0.16 14.02
C GLN A 239 8.75 -1.07 14.41
N HIS A 240 7.58 -0.93 13.77
CA HIS A 240 6.44 -1.82 13.99
C HIS A 240 6.78 -3.27 13.62
N SER A 241 7.46 -3.48 12.50
CA SER A 241 7.86 -4.81 12.04
C SER A 241 8.86 -5.47 13.00
N ALA A 242 9.82 -4.69 13.49
CA ALA A 242 10.78 -5.14 14.49
C ALA A 242 10.12 -5.43 15.85
N ALA A 243 9.16 -4.61 16.28
CA ALA A 243 8.40 -4.84 17.50
C ALA A 243 7.55 -6.13 17.42
N ALA A 244 6.87 -6.35 16.30
CA ALA A 244 6.13 -7.58 16.05
C ALA A 244 7.04 -8.82 16.03
N SER A 245 8.25 -8.71 15.45
CA SER A 245 9.26 -9.78 15.46
C SER A 245 9.70 -10.16 16.86
N ARG A 246 10.03 -9.17 17.71
CA ARG A 246 10.42 -9.40 19.11
C ARG A 246 9.29 -10.03 19.92
N GLU A 247 8.05 -9.57 19.74
CA GLU A 247 6.89 -10.15 20.42
C GLU A 247 6.64 -11.61 19.98
N LEU A 248 6.79 -11.89 18.68
CA LEU A 248 6.67 -13.25 18.15
C LEU A 248 7.73 -14.19 18.75
N GLU A 249 8.97 -13.73 18.87
CA GLU A 249 10.06 -14.49 19.48
C GLU A 249 9.82 -14.74 20.97
N ARG A 250 9.36 -13.73 21.71
CA ARG A 250 8.97 -13.85 23.12
C ARG A 250 7.86 -14.88 23.32
N ARG A 251 6.82 -14.86 22.47
CA ARG A 251 5.73 -15.86 22.48
C ARG A 251 6.26 -17.26 22.20
N LYS A 252 7.19 -17.42 21.27
CA LYS A 252 7.81 -18.73 20.96
C LYS A 252 8.63 -19.28 22.13
N MET A 253 9.42 -18.44 22.81
CA MET A 253 10.25 -18.87 23.95
C MET A 253 9.42 -19.29 25.17
N ASN A 254 8.26 -18.67 25.38
CA ASN A 254 7.38 -19.00 26.52
C ASN A 254 6.53 -20.25 26.29
N ARG A 255 6.50 -20.83 25.08
CA ARG A 255 5.68 -21.99 24.77
C ARG A 255 6.43 -23.31 24.96
N LYS A 256 5.76 -24.26 25.64
CA LYS A 256 6.23 -25.64 25.81
C LYS A 256 5.94 -26.55 24.60
N SER A 257 5.14 -26.09 23.63
CA SER A 257 4.70 -26.86 22.46
C SER A 257 5.04 -26.15 21.15
N LYS A 258 5.37 -26.91 20.10
CA LYS A 258 5.73 -26.41 18.75
C LYS A 258 4.52 -25.98 17.89
N LYS A 259 3.28 -26.10 18.39
CA LYS A 259 2.08 -25.78 17.59
C LYS A 259 1.89 -24.26 17.49
N LYS A 260 1.62 -23.75 16.27
CA LYS A 260 1.27 -22.35 16.00
C LYS A 260 -0.03 -22.02 16.74
N ASP A 261 -0.03 -20.91 17.45
CA ASP A 261 -1.14 -20.44 18.26
C ASP A 261 -2.04 -19.50 17.45
N MET A 262 -3.27 -19.27 17.92
CA MET A 262 -4.14 -18.28 17.29
C MET A 262 -3.52 -16.88 17.46
N GLY A 263 -3.55 -16.06 16.41
CA GLY A 263 -2.93 -14.74 16.40
C GLY A 263 -1.47 -14.71 15.94
N ASP A 264 -0.76 -15.84 16.01
CA ASP A 264 0.62 -15.93 15.55
C ASP A 264 0.76 -15.67 14.06
N GLY A 265 -0.26 -16.00 13.24
CA GLY A 265 -0.21 -15.78 11.80
C GLY A 265 -0.22 -14.31 11.45
N LEU A 266 -1.13 -13.58 12.09
CA LEU A 266 -1.22 -12.13 11.94
C LEU A 266 0.02 -11.42 12.48
N LEU A 267 0.53 -11.86 13.63
CA LEU A 267 1.76 -11.35 14.21
C LEU A 267 3.00 -11.69 13.34
N THR A 268 3.05 -12.88 12.75
CA THR A 268 4.12 -13.29 11.82
C THR A 268 4.11 -12.43 10.56
N MET A 269 2.94 -12.05 10.05
CA MET A 269 2.85 -11.11 8.93
C MET A 269 3.36 -9.74 9.30
N ARG A 270 2.94 -9.22 10.46
CA ARG A 270 3.45 -7.94 10.96
C ARG A 270 4.95 -7.95 11.20
N ALA A 271 5.51 -9.10 11.55
CA ALA A 271 6.95 -9.28 11.73
C ALA A 271 7.73 -9.30 10.40
N LYS A 272 7.07 -9.46 9.25
CA LYS A 272 7.76 -9.44 7.96
C LYS A 272 8.31 -8.02 7.69
N PRO A 273 9.56 -7.90 7.24
CA PRO A 273 10.09 -6.60 6.84
C PRO A 273 9.32 -6.04 5.63
N PRO A 274 9.35 -4.71 5.41
CA PRO A 274 8.79 -4.10 4.21
C PRO A 274 9.38 -4.72 2.94
N PRO A 275 8.60 -4.91 1.86
CA PRO A 275 9.09 -5.45 0.59
C PRO A 275 10.27 -4.66 0.00
N GLU A 276 11.12 -5.33 -0.79
CA GLU A 276 12.30 -4.73 -1.43
C GLU A 276 11.96 -3.46 -2.24
N LEU A 277 10.82 -3.46 -2.95
CA LEU A 277 10.38 -2.31 -3.76
C LEU A 277 10.14 -1.06 -2.91
N GLU A 278 9.69 -1.21 -1.66
CA GLU A 278 9.49 -0.06 -0.79
C GLU A 278 10.82 0.51 -0.28
N PHE A 279 11.79 -0.36 0.05
CA PHE A 279 13.14 0.10 0.34
C PHE A 279 13.72 0.89 -0.83
N VAL A 280 13.56 0.38 -2.06
CA VAL A 280 13.98 1.08 -3.27
C VAL A 280 13.31 2.46 -3.34
N ASP A 281 11.99 2.55 -3.24
CA ASP A 281 11.25 3.83 -3.29
C ASP A 281 11.77 4.83 -2.25
N ILE A 282 12.01 4.40 -1.01
CA ILE A 282 12.53 5.28 0.05
C ILE A 282 13.96 5.73 -0.22
N PHE A 283 14.83 4.87 -0.74
CA PHE A 283 16.15 5.31 -1.22
C PHE A 283 16.05 6.34 -2.34
N GLN A 284 15.06 6.21 -3.25
CA GLN A 284 14.82 7.23 -4.28
C GLN A 284 14.40 8.56 -3.66
N LYS A 285 13.57 8.54 -2.60
CA LYS A 285 13.18 9.74 -1.85
C LYS A 285 14.36 10.41 -1.16
N PHE A 286 15.29 9.66 -0.58
CA PHE A 286 16.55 10.26 -0.06
C PHE A 286 17.33 10.98 -1.17
N LYS A 287 17.51 10.35 -2.33
CA LYS A 287 18.22 10.97 -3.46
C LYS A 287 17.50 12.23 -3.94
N LEU A 288 16.18 12.18 -4.05
CA LEU A 288 15.36 13.33 -4.41
C LEU A 288 15.47 14.46 -3.38
N SER A 289 15.41 14.14 -2.09
CA SER A 289 15.60 15.12 -1.01
C SER A 289 16.93 15.83 -1.12
N PHE A 290 18.05 15.12 -1.34
CA PHE A 290 19.36 15.76 -1.52
C PHE A 290 19.41 16.67 -2.76
N ILE A 291 18.77 16.27 -3.87
CA ILE A 291 18.66 17.10 -5.08
C ILE A 291 17.88 18.39 -4.78
N LEU A 292 16.73 18.27 -4.10
CA LEU A 292 15.88 19.41 -3.76
C LEU A 292 16.54 20.34 -2.74
N LEU A 293 17.23 19.79 -1.72
CA LEU A 293 17.99 20.58 -0.75
C LEU A 293 19.08 21.42 -1.41
N ALA A 294 19.81 20.86 -2.37
CA ALA A 294 20.83 21.60 -3.11
C ALA A 294 20.24 22.74 -3.95
N LYS A 295 19.07 22.52 -4.55
CA LYS A 295 18.33 23.53 -5.31
C LYS A 295 17.76 24.64 -4.41
N LEU A 296 17.29 24.27 -3.22
CA LEU A 296 16.61 25.16 -2.28
C LEU A 296 17.55 25.81 -1.26
N LYS A 297 18.84 25.47 -1.21
CA LYS A 297 19.77 25.85 -0.13
C LYS A 297 19.87 27.35 0.21
N HIS A 298 19.51 28.24 -0.72
CA HIS A 298 19.49 29.69 -0.50
C HIS A 298 18.10 30.25 -0.12
N HIS A 299 17.11 29.38 -0.01
CA HIS A 299 15.70 29.69 0.26
C HIS A 299 15.17 29.01 1.54
N ILE A 300 15.98 28.15 2.18
CA ILE A 300 15.66 27.47 3.44
C ILE A 300 16.70 27.81 4.51
N HIS A 301 16.24 28.21 5.70
CA HIS A 301 17.12 28.77 6.73
C HIS A 301 16.89 28.22 8.15
N ASP A 302 15.74 27.59 8.42
CA ASP A 302 15.42 27.10 9.77
C ASP A 302 14.54 25.84 9.70
N PRO A 303 15.13 24.62 9.74
CA PRO A 303 16.56 24.33 9.61
C PRO A 303 17.09 24.63 8.19
N ASN A 304 18.39 24.93 8.07
CA ASN A 304 19.03 25.16 6.77
C ASN A 304 19.38 23.84 6.02
N ALA A 305 19.81 23.94 4.76
CA ALA A 305 20.10 22.76 3.93
C ALA A 305 21.17 21.81 4.55
N PRO A 306 22.35 22.28 5.01
CA PRO A 306 23.30 21.45 5.76
C PRO A 306 22.69 20.71 6.96
N GLU A 307 21.89 21.39 7.78
CA GLU A 307 21.24 20.76 8.95
C GLU A 307 20.26 19.65 8.52
N LEU A 308 19.45 19.91 7.49
CA LEU A 308 18.54 18.92 6.93
C LEU A 308 19.29 17.72 6.32
N VAL A 309 20.46 17.94 5.72
CA VAL A 309 21.32 16.83 5.26
C VAL A 309 21.69 15.94 6.44
N HIS A 310 22.21 16.49 7.54
CA HIS A 310 22.54 15.70 8.74
C HIS A 310 21.33 14.97 9.33
N PHE A 311 20.16 15.62 9.36
CA PHE A 311 18.93 14.98 9.81
C PHE A 311 18.50 13.82 8.91
N LEU A 312 18.83 13.83 7.62
CA LEU A 312 18.57 12.72 6.70
C LEU A 312 19.58 11.58 6.83
N PHE A 313 20.81 11.83 7.28
CA PHE A 313 21.81 10.76 7.41
C PHE A 313 21.49 9.76 8.52
N THR A 314 20.86 10.21 9.61
CA THR A 314 20.39 9.32 10.69
C THR A 314 19.38 8.27 10.22
N PRO A 315 18.25 8.64 9.59
CA PRO A 315 17.29 7.67 9.05
C PRO A 315 17.86 6.88 7.86
N LEU A 316 18.73 7.48 7.04
CA LEU A 316 19.40 6.77 5.95
C LEU A 316 20.24 5.59 6.49
N ALA A 317 21.04 5.82 7.53
CA ALA A 317 21.83 4.76 8.17
C ALA A 317 20.93 3.61 8.67
N LEU A 318 19.86 3.95 9.39
CA LEU A 318 18.90 2.96 9.91
C LEU A 318 18.29 2.11 8.79
N ILE A 319 17.89 2.73 7.68
CA ILE A 319 17.24 2.05 6.55
C ILE A 319 18.26 1.19 5.78
N VAL A 320 19.50 1.64 5.66
CA VAL A 320 20.60 0.85 5.09
C VAL A 320 20.85 -0.40 5.94
N ASP A 321 20.99 -0.25 7.26
CA ASP A 321 21.19 -1.38 8.17
C ASP A 321 20.02 -2.37 8.10
N ALA A 322 18.78 -1.88 8.17
CA ALA A 322 17.58 -2.70 8.05
C ALA A 322 17.51 -3.44 6.71
N SER A 323 17.98 -2.84 5.61
CA SER A 323 18.03 -3.50 4.30
C SER A 323 19.03 -4.65 4.25
N HIS A 324 20.11 -4.62 5.04
CA HIS A 324 21.09 -5.70 5.12
C HIS A 324 20.63 -6.87 6.00
N ASP A 325 19.85 -6.58 7.04
CA ASP A 325 19.28 -7.61 7.92
C ASP A 325 18.21 -8.47 7.23
N THR A 326 17.66 -7.96 6.13
CA THR A 326 16.70 -8.69 5.30
C THR A 326 17.40 -9.63 4.31
N LYS A 327 16.67 -10.65 3.80
CA LYS A 327 17.18 -11.56 2.76
C LYS A 327 17.21 -10.93 1.35
N TYR A 328 17.22 -9.60 1.25
CA TYR A 328 17.26 -8.90 -0.02
C TYR A 328 18.64 -8.99 -0.68
N ALA A 329 18.73 -8.48 -1.91
CA ALA A 329 19.99 -8.47 -2.62
C ALA A 329 21.10 -7.74 -1.85
N GLN A 330 22.32 -8.28 -1.91
CA GLN A 330 23.49 -7.63 -1.33
C GLN A 330 23.64 -6.21 -1.85
N ASN A 331 23.81 -5.26 -0.93
CA ASN A 331 23.91 -3.82 -1.19
C ASN A 331 22.76 -3.27 -2.07
N LEU A 332 21.53 -3.44 -1.58
CA LEU A 332 20.32 -2.88 -2.21
C LEU A 332 20.45 -1.38 -2.57
N PRO A 333 21.02 -0.49 -1.72
CA PRO A 333 21.18 0.93 -2.06
C PRO A 333 21.92 1.17 -3.38
N ALA A 334 22.94 0.36 -3.69
CA ALA A 334 23.74 0.52 -4.90
C ALA A 334 22.96 0.26 -6.19
N LYS A 335 21.85 -0.49 -6.11
CA LYS A 335 20.97 -0.76 -7.27
C LYS A 335 20.00 0.38 -7.56
N VAL A 336 19.85 1.33 -6.64
CA VAL A 336 18.90 2.44 -6.78
C VAL A 336 19.49 3.55 -7.65
N ILE A 337 19.33 3.39 -8.97
CA ILE A 337 19.94 4.31 -9.95
C ILE A 337 19.21 5.65 -10.01
N ALA A 338 17.89 5.64 -10.21
CA ALA A 338 17.10 6.85 -10.34
C ALA A 338 16.53 7.31 -8.98
N PRO A 339 16.37 8.62 -8.73
CA PRO A 339 16.99 9.71 -9.49
C PRO A 339 18.50 9.75 -9.23
N LEU A 340 19.29 10.12 -10.24
CA LEU A 340 20.73 10.38 -10.07
C LEU A 340 20.92 11.77 -9.44
N LEU A 341 21.88 11.87 -8.52
CA LEU A 341 22.22 13.15 -7.89
C LEU A 341 22.80 14.12 -8.91
N THR A 342 22.47 15.41 -8.80
CA THR A 342 23.08 16.46 -9.65
C THR A 342 24.45 16.85 -9.09
N GLN A 343 25.26 17.53 -9.90
CA GLN A 343 26.56 18.04 -9.44
C GLN A 343 26.43 18.95 -8.21
N GLU A 344 25.37 19.76 -8.13
CA GLU A 344 25.10 20.63 -6.99
C GLU A 344 24.79 19.84 -5.72
N ALA A 345 24.06 18.73 -5.83
CA ALA A 345 23.76 17.84 -4.71
C ALA A 345 25.02 17.14 -4.20
N ILE A 346 25.86 16.63 -5.10
CA ILE A 346 27.16 16.03 -4.74
C ILE A 346 28.02 17.08 -4.02
N ASN A 347 28.10 18.31 -4.55
CA ASN A 347 28.87 19.38 -3.93
C ASN A 347 28.30 19.77 -2.56
N LEU A 348 26.98 19.81 -2.38
CA LEU A 348 26.37 20.06 -1.08
C LEU A 348 26.78 18.98 -0.08
N LEU A 349 26.65 17.70 -0.44
CA LEU A 349 27.03 16.58 0.42
C LEU A 349 28.51 16.67 0.81
N MET A 350 29.42 16.79 -0.16
CA MET A 350 30.87 16.89 0.07
C MET A 350 31.27 17.99 1.07
N ASN A 351 30.52 19.09 1.13
CA ASN A 351 30.85 20.24 1.99
C ASN A 351 30.22 20.16 3.38
N CYS A 352 29.21 19.30 3.59
CA CYS A 352 28.44 19.29 4.83
C CYS A 352 28.59 18.00 5.62
N VAL A 353 28.77 16.84 4.99
CA VAL A 353 28.77 15.57 5.72
C VAL A 353 30.01 15.40 6.60
N THR A 354 29.83 14.80 7.77
CA THR A 354 30.91 14.37 8.68
C THR A 354 31.69 13.18 8.11
N SER A 355 32.82 12.82 8.70
CA SER A 355 33.60 11.64 8.26
C SER A 355 32.79 10.34 8.31
N LYS A 356 31.99 10.13 9.36
CA LYS A 356 31.14 8.94 9.51
C LYS A 356 30.04 8.89 8.44
N GLU A 357 29.43 10.02 8.15
CA GLU A 357 28.41 10.14 7.10
C GLU A 357 29.03 9.98 5.70
N THR A 358 30.27 10.45 5.51
CA THR A 358 31.03 10.24 4.27
C THR A 358 31.26 8.76 4.01
N GLU A 359 31.68 8.00 5.02
CA GLU A 359 31.86 6.55 4.91
C GLU A 359 30.54 5.84 4.54
N LEU A 360 29.44 6.20 5.21
CA LEU A 360 28.12 5.66 4.87
C LEU A 360 27.77 5.99 3.41
N TRP A 361 27.87 7.25 3.01
CA TRP A 361 27.52 7.70 1.66
C TRP A 361 28.32 6.97 0.57
N HIS A 362 29.63 6.78 0.78
CA HIS A 362 30.48 6.04 -0.15
C HIS A 362 30.12 4.56 -0.22
N SER A 363 29.67 3.95 0.88
CA SER A 363 29.22 2.55 0.91
C SER A 363 27.97 2.28 0.05
N LEU A 364 27.16 3.31 -0.23
CA LEU A 364 25.92 3.19 -1.03
C LEU A 364 26.17 2.92 -2.51
N GLY A 365 27.43 3.02 -2.97
CA GLY A 365 27.83 2.66 -4.32
C GLY A 365 27.74 3.79 -5.35
N ASP A 366 28.19 3.48 -6.57
CA ASP A 366 28.46 4.47 -7.61
C ASP A 366 27.26 5.36 -7.98
N ALA A 367 26.04 4.82 -7.93
CA ALA A 367 24.82 5.55 -8.24
C ALA A 367 24.54 6.73 -7.31
N TRP A 368 25.22 6.78 -6.16
CA TRP A 368 25.15 7.85 -5.16
C TRP A 368 26.33 8.82 -5.24
N LEU A 369 27.41 8.46 -5.94
CA LEU A 369 28.65 9.23 -5.99
C LEU A 369 28.84 9.95 -7.33
N ILE A 370 28.35 9.35 -8.42
CA ILE A 370 28.55 9.86 -9.76
C ILE A 370 27.39 10.80 -10.12
N PRO A 371 27.67 12.08 -10.42
CA PRO A 371 26.66 13.03 -10.86
C PRO A 371 25.93 12.55 -12.11
N LYS A 372 24.66 12.93 -12.24
CA LYS A 372 23.78 12.62 -13.38
C LYS A 372 24.42 12.94 -14.73
N GLU A 373 25.18 14.02 -14.80
CA GLU A 373 25.87 14.50 -15.99
C GLU A 373 26.95 13.51 -16.45
N GLN A 374 27.66 12.90 -15.49
CA GLN A 374 28.76 11.98 -15.73
C GLN A 374 28.28 10.52 -15.87
N TRP A 375 27.12 10.19 -15.32
CA TRP A 375 26.54 8.85 -15.39
C TRP A 375 26.27 8.37 -16.82
N LYS A 376 25.82 9.28 -17.70
CA LYS A 376 25.56 8.95 -19.13
C LYS A 376 26.81 8.38 -19.82
N GLY A 377 28.00 8.89 -19.48
CA GLY A 377 29.27 8.38 -19.99
C GLY A 377 29.66 7.01 -19.42
N LYS A 378 29.21 6.68 -18.21
CA LYS A 378 29.46 5.38 -17.56
C LYS A 378 28.53 4.29 -18.06
N SER A 379 27.23 4.57 -18.27
CA SER A 379 26.30 3.62 -18.90
C SER A 379 26.85 3.18 -20.26
N LEU A 380 27.25 4.14 -21.10
CA LEU A 380 27.86 3.85 -22.40
C LEU A 380 29.13 3.01 -22.28
N ARG A 381 29.96 3.21 -21.25
CA ARG A 381 31.14 2.36 -21.00
C ARG A 381 30.76 0.97 -20.52
N ILE A 382 29.79 0.81 -19.62
CA ILE A 382 29.31 -0.50 -19.15
C ILE A 382 28.71 -1.28 -20.33
N ASP A 383 27.92 -0.62 -21.17
CA ASP A 383 27.33 -1.21 -22.38
C ASP A 383 28.42 -1.62 -23.38
N LEU A 384 29.46 -0.80 -23.58
CA LEU A 384 30.61 -1.14 -24.42
C LEU A 384 31.46 -2.28 -23.83
N TYR A 385 31.69 -2.31 -22.52
CA TYR A 385 32.39 -3.43 -21.88
C TYR A 385 31.56 -4.71 -22.02
N SER A 386 30.26 -4.69 -21.70
CA SER A 386 29.35 -5.84 -21.88
C SER A 386 29.35 -6.38 -23.31
N TRP A 387 29.44 -5.51 -24.32
CA TRP A 387 29.53 -5.89 -25.74
C TRP A 387 30.93 -6.40 -26.16
N MET A 388 32.00 -5.93 -25.52
CA MET A 388 33.38 -6.34 -25.83
C MET A 388 33.83 -7.62 -25.11
N VAL A 389 33.26 -7.98 -23.94
CA VAL A 389 33.69 -9.14 -23.14
C VAL A 389 32.78 -10.38 -23.18
N GLY A 390 31.77 -10.45 -24.05
CA GLY A 390 31.04 -11.69 -24.35
C GLY A 390 30.98 -12.01 -25.85
N PRO A 391 31.25 -13.24 -26.35
CA PRO A 391 31.68 -14.50 -25.72
C PRO A 391 33.05 -14.96 -26.26
N LEU A 392 34.18 -14.53 -25.66
CA LEU A 392 35.52 -14.95 -26.12
C LEU A 392 36.48 -15.43 -25.02
N ILE A 393 36.03 -15.74 -23.81
CA ILE A 393 36.89 -16.36 -22.79
C ILE A 393 36.21 -17.57 -22.13
N MET A 394 36.28 -18.71 -22.82
CA MET A 394 36.43 -20.09 -22.32
C MET A 394 36.74 -20.93 -23.59
N PRO A 395 37.81 -21.74 -23.68
CA PRO A 395 38.32 -22.63 -22.62
C PRO A 395 39.86 -22.69 -22.51
N LEU A 396 40.42 -22.48 -21.31
CA LEU A 396 41.75 -23.00 -21.00
C LEU A 396 41.87 -23.31 -19.50
N LEU A 397 41.15 -24.34 -19.07
CA LEU A 397 41.41 -25.07 -17.83
C LEU A 397 40.85 -26.49 -17.99
N MET A 398 41.46 -27.22 -18.91
CA MET A 398 41.59 -28.68 -18.84
C MET A 398 43.06 -29.01 -19.11
N LYS A 399 43.82 -29.18 -18.04
CA LYS A 399 44.90 -30.15 -17.89
C LYS A 399 45.22 -30.31 -16.41
#